data_AF-A0A6F8T5I6-F1
#
_entry.id   AF-A0A6F8T5I6-F1
#
_cell.length_a   1.000
_cell.length_b   1.000
_cell.length_c   1.000
_cell.angle_alpha   90.00
_cell.angle_beta   90.00
_cell.angle_gamma   90.00
#
_symmetry.space_group_name_H-M   'P 1'
#
loop_
_entity.id
_entity.type
_entity.pdbx_description
1 polymer ?
#
loop_
_entity_poly.entity_id
_entity_poly.type
_entity_poly.pdbx_seq_one_letter_code
_entity_poly.pdbx_strand_id
1 'polypeptide(L)'
;MILSNSIENLTFLVILILILILFGSIFVAFKFNPAQYHKTRISVFLSTIASVAMFLVAINIILTSLSFEHNTEYTRLVQTKAAIDKLWLYPNQVITSSKKIRPQFLAGFYPANFKLYKQAEAESTKSQQSIESIAEEQYISTLLIQTWEDFLNQRKFGSTETNTWITSFLPWAQNPYFREYFEIFKFEYNKSTIELANLLFEYAASIPVPTRDTTIYQETADKILKDPRFHRIVNL
;
A
#
# COMPACT_ATOMS: atom_id res chain seq x y z
N MET A 1 16.65 16.10 -6.36
CA MET A 1 17.88 16.94 -6.41
C MET A 1 19.10 16.19 -5.88
N ILE A 2 19.05 15.56 -4.69
CA ILE A 2 20.17 14.75 -4.15
C ILE A 2 20.48 13.52 -5.04
N LEU A 3 19.46 12.83 -5.55
CA LEU A 3 19.63 11.65 -6.40
C LEU A 3 20.25 11.97 -7.77
N SER A 4 19.89 13.11 -8.40
CA SER A 4 20.46 13.48 -9.72
C SER A 4 21.93 13.87 -9.59
N ASN A 5 22.30 14.62 -8.54
CA ASN A 5 23.70 14.90 -8.22
C ASN A 5 24.50 13.60 -7.96
N SER A 6 23.89 12.59 -7.33
CA SER A 6 24.57 11.32 -7.07
C SER A 6 24.79 10.48 -8.33
N ILE A 7 23.85 10.51 -9.29
CA ILE A 7 23.96 9.82 -10.58
C ILE A 7 24.96 10.53 -11.50
N GLU A 8 24.95 11.87 -11.52
CA GLU A 8 25.92 12.67 -12.28
C GLU A 8 27.35 12.44 -11.76
N ASN A 9 27.53 12.43 -10.43
CA ASN A 9 28.81 12.13 -9.80
C ASN A 9 29.30 10.70 -10.09
N LEU A 10 28.40 9.71 -10.07
CA LEU A 10 28.74 8.33 -10.41
C LEU A 10 29.14 8.22 -11.89
N THR A 11 28.39 8.86 -12.79
CA THR A 11 28.69 8.86 -14.23
C THR A 11 30.06 9.49 -14.50
N PHE A 12 30.36 10.62 -13.87
CA PHE A 12 31.66 11.28 -13.97
C PHE A 12 32.80 10.38 -13.45
N LEU A 13 32.61 9.73 -12.30
CA LEU A 13 33.59 8.81 -11.72
C LEU A 13 33.88 7.62 -12.66
N VAL A 14 32.85 7.04 -13.28
CA VAL A 14 33.01 5.95 -14.25
C VAL A 14 33.82 6.39 -15.46
N ILE A 15 33.50 7.56 -16.03
CA ILE A 15 34.24 8.13 -17.17
C ILE A 15 35.71 8.36 -16.76
N LEU A 16 35.95 8.93 -15.58
CA LEU A 16 37.30 9.17 -15.07
C LEU A 16 38.11 7.87 -14.92
N ILE A 17 37.51 6.81 -14.36
CA ILE A 17 38.19 5.52 -14.19
C ILE A 17 38.51 4.89 -15.55
N LEU A 18 37.58 4.95 -16.53
CA LEU A 18 37.84 4.47 -17.88
C LEU A 18 39.01 5.22 -18.54
N ILE A 19 39.05 6.55 -18.38
CA ILE A 19 40.15 7.39 -18.87
C ILE A 19 41.47 6.99 -18.18
N LEU A 20 41.47 6.80 -16.85
CA LEU A 20 42.66 6.38 -16.10
C LEU A 20 43.17 5.00 -16.54
N ILE A 21 42.29 4.04 -16.76
CA ILE A 21 42.66 2.72 -17.27
C ILE A 21 43.27 2.86 -18.68
N LEU A 22 42.65 3.63 -19.57
CA LEU A 22 43.16 3.86 -20.92
C LEU A 22 44.57 4.48 -20.90
N PHE A 23 44.77 5.56 -20.16
CA PHE A 23 46.08 6.22 -20.04
C PHE A 23 47.12 5.32 -19.36
N GLY A 24 46.74 4.60 -18.31
CA GLY A 24 47.63 3.63 -17.65
C GLY A 24 48.09 2.52 -18.60
N SER A 25 47.19 2.04 -19.45
CA SER A 25 47.49 1.03 -20.48
C SER A 25 48.48 1.54 -21.52
N ILE A 26 48.24 2.76 -22.02
CA ILE A 26 49.12 3.43 -22.98
C ILE A 26 50.50 3.65 -22.36
N PHE A 27 50.55 4.16 -21.13
CA PHE A 27 51.80 4.40 -20.39
C PHE A 27 52.61 3.12 -20.19
N VAL A 28 51.97 2.03 -19.77
CA VAL A 28 52.64 0.73 -19.61
C VAL A 28 53.19 0.23 -20.95
N ALA A 29 52.43 0.41 -22.04
CA ALA A 29 52.86 0.00 -23.38
C ALA A 29 54.06 0.78 -23.91
N PHE A 30 54.21 2.06 -23.53
CA PHE A 30 55.32 2.92 -23.97
C PHE A 30 56.55 2.85 -23.07
N LYS A 31 56.39 2.68 -21.75
CA LYS A 31 57.51 2.77 -20.79
C LYS A 31 58.24 1.45 -20.55
N PHE A 32 57.55 0.31 -20.65
CA PHE A 32 58.15 -0.99 -20.37
C PHE A 32 58.61 -1.67 -21.67
N ASN A 33 59.90 -2.01 -21.75
CA ASN A 33 60.54 -2.53 -22.94
C ASN A 33 59.99 -3.95 -23.26
N PRO A 34 59.32 -4.16 -24.42
CA PRO A 34 58.53 -5.37 -24.69
C PRO A 34 59.34 -6.67 -24.76
N ALA A 35 60.68 -6.58 -24.84
CA ALA A 35 61.57 -7.73 -24.89
C ALA A 35 61.75 -8.44 -23.52
N GLN A 36 61.40 -7.80 -22.40
CA GLN A 36 61.47 -8.43 -21.06
C GLN A 36 60.18 -9.19 -20.68
N TYR A 37 59.10 -9.04 -21.46
CA TYR A 37 57.86 -9.78 -21.29
C TYR A 37 57.74 -10.82 -22.40
N HIS A 38 58.14 -12.06 -22.13
CA HIS A 38 58.17 -13.15 -23.11
C HIS A 38 56.79 -13.62 -23.64
N LYS A 39 55.69 -12.88 -23.41
CA LYS A 39 54.32 -13.18 -23.88
C LYS A 39 53.65 -11.87 -24.35
N THR A 40 53.56 -11.76 -25.67
CA THR A 40 53.00 -10.71 -26.57
C THR A 40 52.29 -9.50 -25.94
N ARG A 41 52.54 -8.30 -26.51
CA ARG A 41 51.75 -7.06 -26.29
C ARG A 41 50.23 -7.30 -26.27
N ILE A 42 49.78 -8.29 -27.04
CA ILE A 42 48.41 -8.80 -27.12
C ILE A 42 47.91 -9.32 -25.76
N SER A 43 48.73 -10.05 -24.99
CA SER A 43 48.35 -10.57 -23.66
C SER A 43 48.10 -9.45 -22.65
N VAL A 44 48.93 -8.39 -22.64
CA VAL A 44 48.73 -7.24 -21.77
C VAL A 44 47.46 -6.48 -22.17
N PHE A 45 47.28 -6.25 -23.47
CA PHE A 45 46.08 -5.61 -24.01
C PHE A 45 44.79 -6.38 -23.69
N LEU A 46 44.78 -7.70 -23.90
CA LEU A 46 43.64 -8.56 -23.57
C LEU A 46 43.35 -8.59 -22.07
N SER A 47 44.39 -8.63 -21.20
CA SER A 47 44.22 -8.55 -19.75
C SER A 47 43.62 -7.21 -19.32
N THR A 48 44.05 -6.10 -19.91
CA THR A 48 43.46 -4.78 -19.65
C THR A 48 42.00 -4.73 -20.09
N ILE A 49 41.68 -5.21 -21.29
CA ILE A 49 40.28 -5.26 -21.77
C ILE A 49 39.42 -6.11 -20.85
N ALA A 50 39.92 -7.26 -20.39
CA ALA A 50 39.21 -8.11 -19.44
C ALA A 50 38.94 -7.37 -18.12
N SER A 51 39.91 -6.62 -17.59
CA SER A 51 39.72 -5.79 -16.38
C SER A 51 38.70 -4.68 -16.59
N VAL A 52 38.73 -3.99 -17.73
CA VAL A 52 37.72 -2.98 -18.09
C VAL A 52 36.33 -3.61 -18.20
N ALA A 53 36.22 -4.76 -18.86
CA ALA A 53 34.96 -5.48 -19.01
C ALA A 53 34.40 -5.91 -17.65
N MET A 54 35.22 -6.48 -16.75
CA MET A 54 34.80 -6.82 -15.38
C MET A 54 34.33 -5.59 -14.60
N PHE A 55 35.03 -4.46 -14.73
CA PHE A 55 34.65 -3.21 -14.08
C PHE A 55 33.30 -2.66 -14.60
N LEU A 56 33.10 -2.69 -15.93
CA LEU A 56 31.83 -2.30 -16.55
C LEU A 56 30.68 -3.21 -16.13
N VAL A 57 30.91 -4.52 -16.03
CA VAL A 57 29.92 -5.48 -15.52
C VAL A 57 29.55 -5.16 -14.07
N ALA A 58 30.52 -4.88 -13.20
CA ALA A 58 30.27 -4.50 -11.82
C ALA A 58 29.43 -3.21 -11.72
N ILE A 59 29.74 -2.18 -12.52
CA ILE A 59 28.93 -0.96 -12.60
C ILE A 59 27.52 -1.27 -13.08
N ASN A 60 27.37 -2.08 -14.11
CA ASN A 60 26.05 -2.42 -14.64
C ASN A 60 25.19 -3.15 -13.60
N ILE A 61 25.78 -4.04 -12.80
CA ILE A 61 25.09 -4.69 -11.67
C ILE A 61 24.63 -3.64 -10.65
N ILE A 62 25.49 -2.68 -10.28
CA ILE A 62 25.13 -1.61 -9.33
C ILE A 62 23.99 -0.74 -9.89
N LEU A 63 24.11 -0.25 -11.12
CA LEU A 63 23.09 0.59 -11.76
C LEU A 63 21.76 -0.14 -11.91
N THR A 64 21.80 -1.41 -12.30
CA THR A 64 20.62 -2.26 -12.42
C THR A 64 19.96 -2.45 -11.05
N SER A 65 20.75 -2.66 -9.99
CA SER A 65 20.23 -2.79 -8.62
C SER A 65 19.56 -1.50 -8.14
N LEU A 66 20.20 -0.34 -8.35
CA LEU A 66 19.61 0.97 -8.02
C LEU A 66 18.32 1.25 -8.80
N SER A 67 18.30 0.88 -10.09
CA SER A 67 17.10 1.00 -10.93
C SER A 67 15.97 0.10 -10.44
N PHE A 68 16.27 -1.14 -10.04
CA PHE A 68 15.29 -2.04 -9.44
C PHE A 68 14.73 -1.51 -8.12
N GLU A 69 15.58 -0.98 -7.24
CA GLU A 69 15.14 -0.36 -5.99
C GLU A 69 14.20 0.83 -6.26
N HIS A 70 14.61 1.75 -7.14
CA HIS A 70 13.80 2.92 -7.48
C HIS A 70 12.46 2.54 -8.14
N ASN A 71 12.47 1.59 -9.07
CA ASN A 71 11.24 1.10 -9.70
C ASN A 71 10.32 0.40 -8.70
N THR A 72 10.89 -0.32 -7.72
CA THR A 72 10.12 -0.96 -6.65
C THR A 72 9.45 0.09 -5.77
N GLU A 73 10.20 1.11 -5.34
CA GLU A 73 9.67 2.21 -4.53
C GLU A 73 8.56 2.96 -5.26
N TYR A 74 8.79 3.33 -6.53
CA TYR A 74 7.80 4.01 -7.36
C TYR A 74 6.54 3.16 -7.55
N THR A 75 6.68 1.87 -7.86
CA THR A 75 5.56 0.94 -8.02
C THR A 75 4.75 0.85 -6.73
N ARG A 76 5.43 0.77 -5.58
CA ARG A 76 4.79 0.70 -4.26
C ARG A 76 3.98 1.97 -3.96
N LEU A 77 4.49 3.15 -4.33
CA LEU A 77 3.76 4.43 -4.18
C LEU A 77 2.52 4.47 -5.08
N VAL A 78 2.63 4.06 -6.35
CA VAL A 78 1.49 4.01 -7.29
C VAL A 78 0.41 3.05 -6.79
N GLN A 79 0.80 1.85 -6.33
CA GLN A 79 -0.12 0.88 -5.76
C GLN A 79 -0.79 1.39 -4.48
N THR A 80 -0.05 2.09 -3.62
CA THR A 80 -0.58 2.70 -2.41
C THR A 80 -1.64 3.75 -2.73
N LYS A 81 -1.36 4.64 -3.69
CA LYS A 81 -2.34 5.62 -4.14
C LYS A 81 -3.59 4.94 -4.69
N ALA A 82 -3.43 3.95 -5.56
CA ALA A 82 -4.55 3.19 -6.12
C ALA A 82 -5.38 2.51 -5.02
N ALA A 83 -4.73 1.94 -4.00
CA ALA A 83 -5.41 1.36 -2.85
C ALA A 83 -6.17 2.41 -2.04
N ILE A 84 -5.59 3.57 -1.74
CA ILE A 84 -6.29 4.67 -1.04
C ILE A 84 -7.50 5.16 -1.84
N ASP A 85 -7.33 5.36 -3.14
CA ASP A 85 -8.39 5.80 -4.05
C ASP A 85 -9.56 4.79 -4.06
N LYS A 86 -9.24 3.49 -4.21
CA LYS A 86 -10.23 2.41 -4.30
C LYS A 86 -10.88 2.05 -2.97
N LEU A 87 -10.09 1.92 -1.91
CA LEU A 87 -10.49 1.31 -0.64
C LEU A 87 -10.95 2.33 0.40
N TRP A 88 -10.69 3.62 0.19
CA TRP A 88 -11.10 4.65 1.15
C TRP A 88 -11.89 5.76 0.50
N LEU A 89 -11.31 6.42 -0.51
CA LEU A 89 -11.94 7.61 -1.09
C LEU A 89 -13.22 7.25 -1.86
N TYR A 90 -13.18 6.22 -2.70
CA TYR A 90 -14.34 5.83 -3.50
C TYR A 90 -15.55 5.40 -2.65
N PRO A 91 -15.44 4.52 -1.63
CA PRO A 91 -16.59 4.19 -0.77
C PRO A 91 -17.17 5.42 -0.06
N ASN A 92 -16.32 6.32 0.45
CA ASN A 92 -16.77 7.55 1.08
C ASN A 92 -17.48 8.50 0.08
N GLN A 93 -17.03 8.56 -1.17
CA GLN A 93 -17.71 9.31 -2.22
C GLN A 93 -19.09 8.72 -2.53
N VAL A 94 -19.22 7.40 -2.61
CA VAL A 94 -20.52 6.74 -2.84
C VAL A 94 -21.46 7.01 -1.67
N ILE A 95 -21.00 6.84 -0.42
CA ILE A 95 -21.81 7.10 0.78
C ILE A 95 -22.32 8.56 0.80
N THR A 96 -21.46 9.53 0.49
CA THR A 96 -21.81 10.96 0.61
C THR A 96 -22.62 11.50 -0.58
N SER A 97 -22.51 10.88 -1.76
CA SER A 97 -23.26 11.29 -2.96
C SER A 97 -24.61 10.58 -3.09
N SER A 98 -24.85 9.57 -2.27
CA SER A 98 -26.08 8.79 -2.23
C SER A 98 -27.30 9.64 -1.88
N LYS A 99 -28.41 9.43 -2.61
CA LYS A 99 -29.62 10.28 -2.51
C LYS A 99 -30.80 9.60 -1.83
N LYS A 100 -30.81 8.26 -1.76
CA LYS A 100 -31.93 7.48 -1.20
C LYS A 100 -31.56 6.70 0.05
N ILE A 101 -30.30 6.73 0.49
CA ILE A 101 -29.92 6.15 1.79
C ILE A 101 -30.65 6.83 2.94
N ARG A 102 -31.00 6.05 3.96
CA ARG A 102 -31.65 6.60 5.12
C ARG A 102 -30.65 7.39 5.97
N PRO A 103 -31.08 8.50 6.62
CA PRO A 103 -30.20 9.30 7.46
C PRO A 103 -29.50 8.48 8.56
N GLN A 104 -30.19 7.50 9.16
CA GLN A 104 -29.63 6.63 10.18
C GLN A 104 -28.54 5.69 9.64
N PHE A 105 -28.69 5.18 8.42
CA PHE A 105 -27.66 4.38 7.76
C PHE A 105 -26.43 5.25 7.47
N LEU A 106 -26.62 6.46 6.94
CA LEU A 106 -25.55 7.41 6.67
C LEU A 106 -24.80 7.78 7.96
N ALA A 107 -25.53 8.18 9.00
CA ALA A 107 -24.96 8.69 10.23
C ALA A 107 -24.13 7.64 10.99
N GLY A 108 -24.47 6.36 10.85
CA GLY A 108 -23.72 5.24 11.42
C GLY A 108 -22.25 5.18 10.94
N PHE A 109 -21.93 5.71 9.76
CA PHE A 109 -20.54 5.78 9.28
C PHE A 109 -19.74 6.98 9.82
N TYR A 110 -20.40 7.92 10.48
CA TYR A 110 -19.78 9.15 10.99
C TYR A 110 -20.03 9.33 12.49
N PRO A 111 -19.64 8.37 13.35
CA PRO A 111 -19.89 8.41 14.80
C PRO A 111 -19.19 9.59 15.49
N ALA A 112 -18.14 10.17 14.89
CA ALA A 112 -17.50 11.39 15.38
C ALA A 112 -18.32 12.67 15.12
N ASN A 113 -19.26 12.64 14.17
CA ASN A 113 -20.17 13.73 13.88
C ASN A 113 -21.42 13.63 14.77
N PHE A 114 -21.26 14.05 16.04
CA PHE A 114 -22.33 14.02 17.06
C PHE A 114 -23.63 14.67 16.61
N LYS A 115 -23.55 15.78 15.85
CA LYS A 115 -24.73 16.49 15.39
C LYS A 115 -25.52 15.63 14.40
N LEU A 116 -24.84 15.10 13.38
CA LEU A 116 -25.45 14.19 12.40
C LEU A 116 -26.01 12.94 13.09
N TYR A 117 -25.23 12.30 13.95
CA TYR A 117 -25.64 11.08 14.66
C TYR A 117 -26.91 11.29 15.49
N LYS A 118 -26.91 12.30 16.37
CA LYS A 118 -28.08 12.60 17.22
C LYS A 118 -29.30 13.04 16.41
N GLN A 119 -29.08 13.76 15.30
CA GLN A 119 -30.19 14.16 14.43
C GLN A 119 -30.81 12.96 13.74
N ALA A 120 -30.02 12.01 13.25
CA ALA A 120 -30.51 10.83 12.54
C ALA A 120 -31.13 9.76 13.45
N GLU A 121 -30.67 9.66 14.70
CA GLU A 121 -31.23 8.75 15.71
C GLU A 121 -32.53 9.26 16.34
N ALA A 122 -32.85 10.55 16.19
CA ALA A 122 -34.09 11.10 16.71
C ALA A 122 -35.29 10.42 16.05
N GLU A 123 -36.24 9.91 16.86
CA GLU A 123 -37.41 9.15 16.38
C GLU A 123 -38.19 9.91 15.30
N SER A 124 -38.28 11.24 15.41
CA SER A 124 -38.94 12.12 14.45
C SER A 124 -38.28 12.18 13.07
N THR A 125 -37.07 11.65 12.91
CA THR A 125 -36.28 11.70 11.68
C THR A 125 -36.06 10.33 11.04
N LYS A 126 -36.48 9.26 11.71
CA LYS A 126 -36.38 7.90 11.19
C LYS A 126 -37.22 7.79 9.93
N SER A 127 -36.55 7.64 8.80
CA SER A 127 -37.23 7.40 7.53
C SER A 127 -37.63 5.94 7.41
N GLN A 128 -38.83 5.71 6.89
CA GLN A 128 -39.28 4.37 6.49
C GLN A 128 -38.40 3.86 5.34
N GLN A 129 -38.08 2.57 5.36
CA GLN A 129 -37.35 1.93 4.26
C GLN A 129 -38.23 1.88 3.01
N SER A 130 -37.78 2.56 1.94
CA SER A 130 -38.27 2.37 0.58
C SER A 130 -37.45 1.31 -0.16
N ILE A 131 -37.97 0.78 -1.26
CA ILE A 131 -37.25 -0.19 -2.10
C ILE A 131 -35.93 0.40 -2.59
N GLU A 132 -35.93 1.68 -3.00
CA GLU A 132 -34.73 2.38 -3.47
C GLU A 132 -33.70 2.54 -2.35
N SER A 133 -34.15 2.86 -1.13
CA SER A 133 -33.25 2.97 0.02
C SER A 133 -32.61 1.63 0.36
N ILE A 134 -33.37 0.53 0.30
CA ILE A 134 -32.85 -0.81 0.56
C ILE A 134 -31.79 -1.19 -0.48
N ALA A 135 -32.08 -0.96 -1.76
CA ALA A 135 -31.16 -1.28 -2.85
C ALA A 135 -29.85 -0.48 -2.74
N GLU A 136 -29.94 0.81 -2.38
CA GLU A 136 -28.76 1.68 -2.27
C GLU A 136 -27.92 1.36 -1.02
N GLU A 137 -28.56 1.08 0.12
CA GLU A 137 -27.88 0.64 1.35
C GLU A 137 -27.21 -0.73 1.18
N GLN A 138 -27.88 -1.66 0.48
CA GLN A 138 -27.29 -2.95 0.14
C GLN A 138 -26.08 -2.78 -0.79
N TYR A 139 -26.18 -1.95 -1.84
CA TYR A 139 -25.06 -1.67 -2.75
C TYR A 139 -23.85 -1.08 -2.01
N ILE A 140 -24.07 -0.09 -1.14
CA ILE A 140 -23.01 0.49 -0.32
C ILE A 140 -22.40 -0.56 0.60
N SER A 141 -23.24 -1.38 1.25
CA SER A 141 -22.76 -2.44 2.13
C SER A 141 -21.90 -3.45 1.36
N THR A 142 -22.32 -3.87 0.16
CA THR A 142 -21.51 -4.72 -0.72
C THR A 142 -20.18 -4.07 -1.07
N LEU A 143 -20.18 -2.78 -1.42
CA LEU A 143 -18.95 -2.03 -1.73
C LEU A 143 -17.97 -1.99 -0.54
N LEU A 144 -18.48 -1.81 0.68
CA LEU A 144 -17.66 -1.76 1.90
C LEU A 144 -17.08 -3.14 2.26
N ILE A 145 -17.82 -4.23 2.08
CA ILE A 145 -17.27 -5.57 2.28
C ILE A 145 -16.27 -5.92 1.18
N GLN A 146 -16.53 -5.55 -0.08
CA GLN A 146 -15.58 -5.73 -1.18
C GLN A 146 -14.26 -4.99 -0.90
N THR A 147 -14.35 -3.82 -0.25
CA THR A 147 -13.17 -3.07 0.20
C THR A 147 -12.35 -3.86 1.21
N TRP A 148 -12.98 -4.57 2.14
CA TRP A 148 -12.28 -5.44 3.10
C TRP A 148 -11.62 -6.64 2.41
N GLU A 149 -12.28 -7.24 1.43
CA GLU A 149 -11.70 -8.32 0.61
C GLU A 149 -10.50 -7.83 -0.22
N ASP A 150 -10.64 -6.69 -0.89
CA ASP A 150 -9.56 -6.08 -1.65
C ASP A 150 -8.37 -5.72 -0.75
N PHE A 151 -8.63 -5.21 0.45
CA PHE A 151 -7.57 -4.98 1.45
C PHE A 151 -6.81 -6.28 1.75
N LEU A 152 -7.50 -7.40 1.99
CA LEU A 152 -6.84 -8.68 2.22
C LEU A 152 -5.93 -9.06 1.05
N ASN A 153 -6.36 -8.83 -0.19
CA ASN A 153 -5.58 -9.19 -1.38
C ASN A 153 -4.42 -8.23 -1.68
N GLN A 154 -4.60 -6.93 -1.40
CA GLN A 154 -3.71 -5.87 -1.89
C GLN A 154 -2.74 -5.33 -0.83
N ARG A 155 -3.00 -5.56 0.47
CA ARG A 155 -2.21 -4.98 1.58
C ARG A 155 -0.70 -5.23 1.49
N LYS A 156 -0.26 -6.34 0.87
CA LYS A 156 1.17 -6.69 0.71
C LYS A 156 1.92 -5.84 -0.31
N PHE A 157 1.19 -5.13 -1.17
CA PHE A 157 1.75 -4.33 -2.26
C PHE A 157 1.81 -2.83 -1.94
N GLY A 158 1.05 -2.38 -0.94
CA GLY A 158 1.05 -1.00 -0.47
C GLY A 158 2.19 -0.67 0.51
N SER A 159 2.40 0.62 0.75
CA SER A 159 3.20 1.13 1.87
C SER A 159 2.36 1.50 3.08
N THR A 160 1.03 1.62 2.93
CA THR A 160 0.11 1.89 4.06
C THR A 160 0.14 0.75 5.06
N GLU A 161 0.35 1.10 6.33
CA GLU A 161 0.34 0.13 7.43
C GLU A 161 -1.03 -0.51 7.60
N THR A 162 -1.04 -1.80 7.97
CA THR A 162 -2.27 -2.55 8.25
C THR A 162 -3.11 -1.86 9.33
N ASN A 163 -2.47 -1.26 10.34
CA ASN A 163 -3.15 -0.53 11.41
C ASN A 163 -4.04 0.62 10.89
N THR A 164 -3.54 1.37 9.90
CA THR A 164 -4.28 2.48 9.30
C THR A 164 -5.59 2.00 8.68
N TRP A 165 -5.55 0.88 7.95
CA TRP A 165 -6.75 0.29 7.34
C TRP A 165 -7.76 -0.19 8.38
N ILE A 166 -7.31 -0.93 9.40
CA ILE A 166 -8.19 -1.43 10.45
C ILE A 166 -8.82 -0.27 11.23
N THR A 167 -8.04 0.75 11.58
CA THR A 167 -8.54 1.98 12.22
C THR A 167 -9.62 2.66 11.38
N SER A 168 -9.45 2.70 10.06
CA SER A 168 -10.42 3.25 9.11
C SER A 168 -11.69 2.41 8.95
N PHE A 169 -11.59 1.07 9.05
CA PHE A 169 -12.74 0.17 8.90
C PHE A 169 -13.60 0.08 10.15
N LEU A 170 -13.03 0.31 11.33
CA LEU A 170 -13.75 0.23 12.61
C LEU A 170 -14.98 1.15 12.68
N PRO A 171 -14.91 2.45 12.32
CA PRO A 171 -16.09 3.31 12.25
C PRO A 171 -17.20 2.77 11.34
N TRP A 172 -16.84 2.11 10.23
CA TRP A 172 -17.84 1.50 9.36
C TRP A 172 -18.50 0.30 10.02
N ALA A 173 -17.71 -0.56 10.66
CA ALA A 173 -18.20 -1.75 11.35
C ALA A 173 -19.06 -1.42 12.60
N GLN A 174 -19.05 -0.18 13.09
CA GLN A 174 -19.97 0.24 14.15
C GLN A 174 -21.41 0.43 13.67
N ASN A 175 -21.62 0.56 12.36
CA ASN A 175 -22.95 0.81 11.81
C ASN A 175 -23.82 -0.47 11.91
N PRO A 176 -24.89 -0.47 12.73
CA PRO A 176 -25.70 -1.67 12.95
C PRO A 176 -26.43 -2.11 11.68
N TYR A 177 -26.89 -1.17 10.85
CA TYR A 177 -27.58 -1.47 9.60
C TYR A 177 -26.64 -2.13 8.59
N PHE A 178 -25.38 -1.67 8.53
CA PHE A 178 -24.36 -2.30 7.69
C PHE A 178 -24.13 -3.76 8.08
N ARG A 179 -24.11 -4.05 9.40
CA ARG A 179 -24.02 -5.43 9.90
C ARG A 179 -25.22 -6.27 9.50
N GLU A 180 -26.44 -5.75 9.59
CA GLU A 180 -27.66 -6.47 9.16
C GLU A 180 -27.56 -6.89 7.68
N TYR A 181 -27.15 -5.97 6.81
CA TYR A 181 -26.94 -6.26 5.40
C TYR A 181 -25.85 -7.31 5.17
N PHE A 182 -24.71 -7.18 5.86
CA PHE A 182 -23.66 -8.19 5.80
C PHE A 182 -24.18 -9.58 6.20
N GLU A 183 -24.95 -9.72 7.27
CA GLU A 183 -25.49 -11.01 7.70
C GLU A 183 -26.38 -11.66 6.63
N ILE A 184 -27.10 -10.86 5.84
CA ILE A 184 -27.95 -11.34 4.75
C ILE A 184 -27.11 -11.90 3.59
N PHE A 185 -26.09 -11.17 3.13
CA PHE A 185 -25.36 -11.50 1.91
C PHE A 185 -23.94 -12.04 2.13
N LYS A 186 -23.50 -12.29 3.38
CA LYS A 186 -22.13 -12.76 3.67
C LYS A 186 -21.72 -14.04 2.94
N PHE A 187 -22.69 -14.86 2.52
CA PHE A 187 -22.45 -16.09 1.76
C PHE A 187 -21.82 -15.84 0.37
N GLU A 188 -21.84 -14.59 -0.12
CA GLU A 188 -21.24 -14.20 -1.40
C GLU A 188 -19.72 -14.00 -1.32
N TYR A 189 -19.15 -13.92 -0.12
CA TYR A 189 -17.73 -13.64 0.06
C TYR A 189 -16.91 -14.86 0.47
N ASN A 190 -15.60 -14.74 0.23
CA ASN A 190 -14.64 -15.71 0.71
C ASN A 190 -14.61 -15.80 2.24
N LYS A 191 -14.24 -16.98 2.75
CA LYS A 191 -14.17 -17.27 4.18
C LYS A 191 -13.30 -16.26 4.96
N SER A 192 -12.15 -15.87 4.41
CA SER A 192 -11.26 -14.89 5.05
C SER A 192 -11.90 -13.50 5.17
N THR A 193 -12.65 -13.07 4.15
CA THR A 193 -13.43 -11.83 4.18
C THR A 193 -14.54 -11.89 5.24
N ILE A 194 -15.27 -13.00 5.33
CA ILE A 194 -16.31 -13.21 6.34
C ILE A 194 -15.69 -13.18 7.76
N GLU A 195 -14.56 -13.86 7.96
CA GLU A 195 -13.87 -13.88 9.25
C GLU A 195 -13.33 -12.50 9.63
N LEU A 196 -12.78 -11.74 8.68
CA LEU A 196 -12.36 -10.34 8.91
C LEU A 196 -13.55 -9.47 9.30
N ALA A 197 -14.64 -9.55 8.53
CA ALA A 197 -15.85 -8.77 8.78
C ALA A 197 -16.41 -9.04 10.18
N ASN A 198 -16.57 -10.32 10.55
CA ASN A 198 -17.04 -10.69 11.88
C ASN A 198 -16.12 -10.16 13.00
N LEU A 199 -14.80 -10.24 12.80
CA LEU A 199 -13.84 -9.71 13.77
C LEU A 199 -13.97 -8.18 13.91
N LEU A 200 -14.09 -7.46 12.80
CA LEU A 200 -14.30 -6.02 12.80
C LEU A 200 -15.60 -5.65 13.51
N PHE A 201 -16.72 -6.32 13.21
CA PHE A 201 -18.01 -6.09 13.88
C PHE A 201 -17.95 -6.40 15.39
N GLU A 202 -17.27 -7.46 15.79
CA GLU A 202 -17.11 -7.84 17.21
C GLU A 202 -16.37 -6.75 17.99
N TYR A 203 -15.22 -6.30 17.48
CA TYR A 203 -14.42 -5.27 18.14
C TYR A 203 -15.08 -3.89 18.08
N ALA A 204 -15.67 -3.53 16.94
CA ALA A 204 -16.37 -2.25 16.76
C ALA A 204 -17.56 -2.09 17.72
N ALA A 205 -18.27 -3.18 18.03
CA ALA A 205 -19.39 -3.17 18.97
C ALA A 205 -18.98 -2.76 20.40
N SER A 206 -17.70 -2.87 20.76
CA SER A 206 -17.19 -2.46 22.07
C SER A 206 -16.87 -0.95 22.17
N ILE A 207 -16.79 -0.26 21.03
CA ILE A 207 -16.46 1.16 20.98
C ILE A 207 -17.74 1.98 21.22
N PRO A 208 -17.77 2.92 22.19
CA PRO A 208 -18.94 3.72 22.47
C PRO A 208 -19.29 4.65 21.30
N VAL A 209 -20.58 4.76 20.98
CA VAL A 209 -21.11 5.65 19.93
C VAL A 209 -22.18 6.61 20.48
N PRO A 210 -22.20 7.89 20.04
CA PRO A 210 -21.16 8.56 19.25
C PRO A 210 -19.91 8.86 20.09
N THR A 211 -18.73 8.92 19.47
CA THR A 211 -17.46 9.29 20.14
C THR A 211 -16.57 10.13 19.24
N ARG A 212 -15.89 11.13 19.83
CA ARG A 212 -14.83 11.93 19.17
C ARG A 212 -13.44 11.44 19.51
N ASP A 213 -13.34 10.48 20.43
CA ASP A 213 -12.07 9.95 20.87
C ASP A 213 -11.50 9.02 19.79
N THR A 214 -10.53 9.54 19.04
CA THR A 214 -9.85 8.79 17.99
C THR A 214 -8.87 7.76 18.54
N THR A 215 -8.45 7.90 19.81
CA THR A 215 -7.46 6.99 20.43
C THR A 215 -8.07 5.60 20.65
N ILE A 216 -9.36 5.52 20.98
CA ILE A 216 -10.07 4.24 21.16
C ILE A 216 -10.02 3.40 19.88
N TYR A 217 -10.10 4.01 18.69
CA TYR A 217 -10.01 3.28 17.43
C TYR A 217 -8.61 2.73 17.18
N GLN A 218 -7.57 3.51 17.49
CA GLN A 218 -6.18 3.07 17.37
C GLN A 218 -5.88 1.93 18.34
N GLU A 219 -6.28 2.05 19.61
CA GLU A 219 -6.12 1.00 20.61
C GLU A 219 -6.89 -0.28 20.24
N THR A 220 -8.09 -0.13 19.66
CA THR A 220 -8.90 -1.26 19.22
C THR A 220 -8.28 -1.94 18.00
N ALA A 221 -7.75 -1.18 17.04
CA ALA A 221 -7.02 -1.72 15.91
C ALA A 221 -5.76 -2.46 16.36
N ASP A 222 -4.99 -1.91 17.30
CA ASP A 222 -3.83 -2.58 17.90
C ASP A 222 -4.19 -3.90 18.60
N LYS A 223 -5.38 -3.98 19.23
CA LYS A 223 -5.89 -5.22 19.81
C LYS A 223 -6.24 -6.24 18.73
N ILE A 224 -6.88 -5.82 17.63
CA ILE A 224 -7.17 -6.69 16.47
C ILE A 224 -5.88 -7.23 15.86
N LEU A 225 -4.87 -6.38 15.68
CA LEU A 225 -3.58 -6.77 15.10
C LEU A 225 -2.83 -7.80 15.96
N LYS A 226 -3.13 -7.89 17.25
CA LYS A 226 -2.60 -8.88 18.19
C LYS A 226 -3.51 -10.11 18.36
N ASP A 227 -4.71 -10.10 17.79
CA ASP A 227 -5.65 -11.22 17.87
C ASP A 227 -5.14 -12.37 16.98
N PRO A 228 -4.96 -13.60 17.52
CA PRO A 228 -4.54 -14.76 16.73
C PRO A 228 -5.45 -15.05 15.52
N ARG A 229 -6.74 -14.73 15.61
CA ARG A 229 -7.72 -14.86 14.51
C ARG A 229 -7.32 -13.97 13.34
N PHE A 230 -6.93 -12.73 13.61
CA PHE A 230 -6.48 -11.80 12.57
C PHE A 230 -5.27 -12.34 11.83
N HIS A 231 -4.27 -12.86 12.55
CA HIS A 231 -3.08 -13.46 11.94
C HIS A 231 -3.42 -14.65 11.03
N ARG A 232 -4.39 -15.49 11.40
CA ARG A 232 -4.85 -16.58 10.53
C ARG A 232 -5.54 -16.06 9.27
N ILE A 233 -6.37 -15.03 9.40
CA ILE A 233 -7.09 -14.43 8.26
C ILE A 233 -6.12 -13.86 7.24
N VAL A 234 -5.08 -13.14 7.69
CA VAL A 234 -4.13 -12.49 6.78
C VAL A 234 -3.12 -13.48 6.19
N ASN A 235 -2.79 -14.58 6.86
CA ASN A 235 -1.77 -15.52 6.37
C ASN A 235 -2.31 -16.63 5.44
N LEU A 236 -3.59 -16.59 5.08
CA LEU A 236 -4.22 -17.43 4.05
C LEU A 236 -4.08 -16.78 2.67
#